data_AF-A0A1C3XSK5-F1
#
_entry.id   AF-A0A1C3XSK5-F1
#
_cell.length_a   1.000
_cell.length_b   1.000
_cell.length_c   1.000
_cell.angle_alpha   90.00
_cell.angle_beta   90.00
_cell.angle_gamma   90.00
#
_symmetry.space_group_name_H-M   'P 1'
#
loop_
_entity.id
_entity.type
_entity.pdbx_description
1 polymer ?
#
loop_
_entity_poly.entity_id
_entity_poly.type
_entity_poly.pdbx_seq_one_letter_code
_entity_poly.pdbx_strand_id
1 'polypeptide(L)'
;MVAKMAGEIPSNSDAAVTKREKQSAIVGRLLVTCFVAMRSGYPRKHLGAVFEELLVAMMIRVSDELGAPPRTASDVSKYLGLPRSNVRRCLNVLISEGVVRKVNEHGHTGELDWLASRIDAEYFVKIRGAIIAAADELKALDAA
;
A
#
# COMPACT_ATOMS: atom_id res chain seq x y z
N MET A 1 15.63 46.13 13.01
CA MET A 1 14.84 46.29 11.76
C MET A 1 15.53 45.45 10.70
N VAL A 2 14.94 44.46 10.02
CA VAL A 2 13.54 44.07 9.80
C VAL A 2 13.51 42.53 9.74
N ALA A 3 12.53 41.92 10.40
CA ALA A 3 12.31 40.48 10.36
C ALA A 3 11.99 40.03 8.92
N LYS A 4 12.65 38.96 8.48
CA LYS A 4 12.36 38.26 7.22
C LYS A 4 10.92 37.74 7.30
N MET A 5 9.99 38.44 6.65
CA MET A 5 8.60 38.03 6.61
C MET A 5 8.49 36.62 6.03
N ALA A 6 7.74 35.78 6.74
CA ALA A 6 7.33 34.47 6.30
C ALA A 6 6.74 34.58 4.88
N GLY A 7 7.24 33.74 3.98
CA GLY A 7 6.85 33.74 2.58
C GLY A 7 5.34 33.75 2.43
N GLU A 8 4.86 34.70 1.64
CA GLU A 8 3.48 34.74 1.16
C GLU A 8 3.14 33.35 0.58
N ILE A 9 2.12 32.71 1.15
CA ILE A 9 1.54 31.51 0.55
C ILE A 9 0.88 32.00 -0.75
N PRO A 10 1.30 31.53 -1.93
CA PRO A 10 0.68 31.95 -3.18
C PRO A 10 -0.82 31.71 -3.09
N SER A 11 -1.65 32.72 -3.34
CA SER A 11 -3.10 32.51 -3.41
C SER A 11 -3.38 31.67 -4.65
N ASN A 12 -3.53 30.36 -4.48
CA ASN A 12 -3.95 29.48 -5.57
C ASN A 12 -5.31 29.97 -6.08
N SER A 13 -5.49 30.01 -7.39
CA SER A 13 -6.80 30.34 -7.97
C SER A 13 -7.85 29.32 -7.51
N ASP A 14 -9.10 29.74 -7.39
CA ASP A 14 -10.21 28.85 -7.02
C ASP A 14 -10.30 27.62 -7.94
N ALA A 15 -9.92 27.77 -9.21
CA ALA A 15 -9.83 26.68 -10.17
C ALA A 15 -8.72 25.67 -9.81
N ALA A 16 -7.54 26.13 -9.38
CA ALA A 16 -6.45 25.25 -8.95
C ALA A 16 -6.81 24.48 -7.67
N VAL A 17 -7.46 25.15 -6.71
CA VAL A 17 -7.96 24.52 -5.48
C VAL A 17 -9.02 23.48 -5.81
N THR A 18 -9.99 23.81 -6.67
CA THR A 18 -11.05 22.89 -7.11
C THR A 18 -10.46 21.67 -7.83
N LYS A 19 -9.48 21.87 -8.71
CA LYS A 19 -8.80 20.76 -9.41
C LYS A 19 -8.10 19.83 -8.42
N ARG A 20 -7.37 20.38 -7.44
CA ARG A 20 -6.73 19.60 -6.39
C ARG A 20 -7.74 18.87 -5.51
N GLU A 21 -8.88 19.47 -5.18
CA GLU A 21 -9.94 18.80 -4.43
C GLU A 21 -10.43 17.54 -5.16
N LYS A 22 -10.71 17.65 -6.46
CA LYS A 22 -11.10 16.51 -7.30
C LYS A 22 -10.03 15.42 -7.35
N GLN A 23 -8.76 15.80 -7.50
CA GLN A 23 -7.63 14.86 -7.42
C GLN A 23 -7.59 14.12 -6.08
N SER A 24 -7.85 14.82 -4.96
CA SER A 24 -7.96 14.20 -3.64
C SER A 24 -9.06 13.15 -3.58
N ALA A 25 -10.24 13.48 -4.12
CA ALA A 25 -11.38 12.59 -4.08
C ALA A 25 -11.11 11.31 -4.89
N ILE A 26 -10.45 11.42 -6.04
CA ILE A 26 -10.06 10.28 -6.88
C ILE A 26 -9.07 9.39 -6.11
N VAL A 27 -7.99 9.96 -5.57
CA VAL A 27 -6.99 9.19 -4.80
C VAL A 27 -7.62 8.56 -3.55
N GLY A 28 -8.49 9.29 -2.85
CA GLY A 28 -9.20 8.79 -1.68
C GLY A 28 -10.07 7.57 -2.01
N ARG A 29 -10.87 7.64 -3.08
CA ARG A 29 -11.68 6.49 -3.53
C ARG A 29 -10.82 5.30 -3.95
N LEU A 30 -9.72 5.56 -4.66
CA LEU A 30 -8.78 4.51 -5.07
C LEU A 30 -8.25 3.76 -3.84
N LEU A 31 -7.70 4.49 -2.87
CA LEU A 31 -7.10 3.90 -1.67
C LEU A 31 -8.12 3.07 -0.88
N VAL A 32 -9.31 3.64 -0.62
CA VAL A 32 -10.39 2.93 0.09
C VAL A 32 -10.78 1.65 -0.64
N THR A 33 -10.97 1.71 -1.96
CA THR A 33 -11.37 0.55 -2.77
C THR A 33 -10.31 -0.54 -2.72
N CYS A 34 -9.03 -0.17 -2.88
CA CYS A 34 -7.93 -1.12 -2.81
C CYS A 34 -7.85 -1.82 -1.45
N PHE A 35 -7.95 -1.05 -0.35
CA PHE A 35 -7.88 -1.62 0.99
C PHE A 35 -9.07 -2.54 1.33
N VAL A 36 -10.28 -2.16 0.93
CA VAL A 36 -11.47 -2.98 1.13
C VAL A 36 -11.38 -4.28 0.33
N ALA A 37 -10.95 -4.22 -0.93
CA ALA A 37 -10.75 -5.41 -1.77
C ALA A 37 -9.67 -6.33 -1.18
N MET A 38 -8.51 -5.81 -0.80
CA MET A 38 -7.46 -6.63 -0.18
C MET A 38 -7.95 -7.33 1.09
N ARG A 39 -8.78 -6.67 1.90
CA ARG A 39 -9.39 -7.29 3.09
C ARG A 39 -10.35 -8.42 2.74
N SER A 40 -11.05 -8.39 1.61
CA SER A 40 -11.95 -9.50 1.23
C SER A 40 -11.19 -10.78 0.87
N GLY A 41 -9.92 -10.67 0.48
CA GLY A 41 -9.05 -11.82 0.22
C GLY A 41 -8.48 -12.48 1.48
N TYR A 42 -8.84 -12.01 2.68
CA TYR A 42 -8.16 -12.40 3.92
C TYR A 42 -9.11 -12.50 5.13
N PRO A 43 -9.03 -13.56 5.96
CA PRO A 43 -10.03 -13.87 6.99
C PRO A 43 -9.87 -13.02 8.28
N ARG A 44 -10.04 -11.70 8.17
CA ARG A 44 -10.01 -10.77 9.31
C ARG A 44 -11.31 -9.96 9.43
N LYS A 45 -11.66 -9.55 10.65
CA LYS A 45 -12.94 -8.92 11.01
C LYS A 45 -13.17 -7.55 10.35
N HIS A 46 -12.15 -6.72 10.27
CA HIS A 46 -12.22 -5.37 9.69
C HIS A 46 -10.85 -4.92 9.15
N LEU A 47 -10.84 -3.84 8.36
CA LEU A 47 -9.63 -3.34 7.70
C LEU A 47 -8.50 -3.02 8.69
N GLY A 48 -8.80 -2.33 9.80
CA GLY A 48 -7.79 -2.02 10.82
C GLY A 48 -7.13 -3.25 11.45
N ALA A 49 -7.79 -4.42 11.45
CA ALA A 49 -7.23 -5.65 12.01
C ALA A 49 -6.22 -6.34 11.08
N VAL A 50 -6.22 -6.00 9.79
CA VAL A 50 -5.34 -6.60 8.77
C VAL A 50 -4.31 -5.62 8.23
N PHE A 51 -4.42 -4.33 8.57
CA PHE A 51 -3.67 -3.28 7.91
C PHE A 51 -2.14 -3.44 8.03
N GLU A 52 -1.63 -3.74 9.23
CA GLU A 52 -0.20 -4.00 9.42
C GLU A 52 0.28 -5.24 8.63
N GLU A 53 -0.51 -6.32 8.62
CA GLU A 53 -0.20 -7.54 7.89
C GLU A 53 -0.13 -7.28 6.38
N LEU A 54 -1.08 -6.51 5.84
CA LEU A 54 -1.09 -6.10 4.43
C LEU A 54 0.16 -5.28 4.07
N LEU A 55 0.51 -4.28 4.89
CA LEU A 55 1.70 -3.45 4.65
C LEU A 55 2.99 -4.28 4.64
N VAL A 56 3.13 -5.20 5.59
CA VAL A 56 4.28 -6.11 5.66
C VAL A 56 4.34 -7.00 4.41
N ALA A 57 3.23 -7.61 4.01
CA ALA A 57 3.17 -8.47 2.83
C ALA A 57 3.50 -7.71 1.54
N MET A 58 2.97 -6.49 1.37
CA MET A 58 3.25 -5.64 0.22
C MET A 58 4.72 -5.22 0.16
N MET A 59 5.32 -4.83 1.29
CA MET A 59 6.73 -4.45 1.35
C MET A 59 7.66 -5.60 0.95
N ILE A 60 7.35 -6.82 1.41
CA ILE A 60 8.08 -8.02 1.01
C ILE A 60 7.94 -8.25 -0.50
N ARG A 61 6.71 -8.20 -1.03
CA ARG A 61 6.47 -8.42 -2.47
C ARG A 61 7.19 -7.40 -3.36
N VAL A 62 7.17 -6.11 -2.98
CA VAL A 62 7.94 -5.06 -3.67
C VAL A 62 9.44 -5.35 -3.59
N SER A 63 9.93 -5.82 -2.46
CA SER A 63 11.35 -6.18 -2.32
C SER A 63 11.75 -7.36 -3.20
N ASP A 64 10.91 -8.39 -3.29
CA ASP A 64 11.15 -9.56 -4.14
C ASP A 64 11.18 -9.17 -5.62
N GLU A 65 10.24 -8.34 -6.07
CA GLU A 65 10.18 -7.84 -7.45
C GLU A 65 11.44 -7.04 -7.82
N LEU A 66 11.94 -6.23 -6.90
CA LEU A 66 13.18 -5.46 -7.08
C LEU A 66 14.45 -6.31 -6.99
N GLY A 67 14.34 -7.63 -6.81
CA GLY A 67 15.48 -8.55 -6.68
C GLY A 67 16.29 -8.34 -5.40
N ALA A 68 15.70 -7.73 -4.37
CA ALA A 68 16.40 -7.48 -3.11
C ALA A 68 16.64 -8.79 -2.34
N PRO A 69 17.65 -8.86 -1.46
CA PRO A 69 17.81 -9.97 -0.54
C PRO A 69 16.57 -10.17 0.35
N PRO A 70 16.32 -11.39 0.84
CA PRO A 70 15.20 -11.69 1.74
C PRO A 70 15.14 -10.74 2.93
N ARG A 71 13.96 -10.17 3.18
CA ARG A 71 13.81 -9.10 4.17
C ARG A 71 13.79 -9.64 5.59
N THR A 72 14.54 -8.99 6.46
CA THR A 72 14.45 -9.25 7.89
C THR A 72 13.34 -8.43 8.53
N ALA A 73 12.89 -8.86 9.72
CA ALA A 73 11.97 -8.05 10.51
C ALA A 73 12.53 -6.65 10.85
N SER A 74 13.87 -6.48 10.86
CA SER A 74 14.50 -5.18 11.07
C SER A 74 14.36 -4.28 9.84
N ASP A 75 14.54 -4.83 8.65
CA ASP A 75 14.41 -4.09 7.39
C ASP A 75 12.97 -3.59 7.20
N VAL A 76 12.01 -4.48 7.42
CA VAL A 76 10.58 -4.16 7.32
C VAL A 76 10.17 -3.12 8.35
N SER A 77 10.63 -3.27 9.61
CA SER A 77 10.37 -2.30 10.68
C SER A 77 10.91 -0.92 10.34
N LYS A 78 12.14 -0.83 9.83
CA LYS A 78 12.75 0.43 9.42
C LYS A 78 11.99 1.09 8.26
N TYR A 79 11.58 0.30 7.27
CA TYR A 79 10.90 0.81 6.09
C TYR A 79 9.48 1.32 6.40
N LEU A 80 8.72 0.54 7.17
CA LEU A 80 7.32 0.85 7.48
C LEU A 80 7.14 1.75 8.72
N GLY A 81 8.20 1.99 9.48
CA GLY A 81 8.11 2.72 10.76
C GLY A 81 7.33 1.96 11.85
N LEU A 82 7.18 0.64 11.71
CA LEU A 82 6.46 -0.21 12.66
C LEU A 82 7.39 -0.77 13.74
N PRO A 83 6.93 -0.96 14.98
CA PRO A 83 7.71 -1.68 16.00
C PRO A 83 8.11 -3.08 15.53
N ARG A 84 9.36 -3.49 15.79
CA ARG A 84 9.86 -4.83 15.41
C ARG A 84 9.01 -5.97 15.97
N SER A 85 8.40 -5.79 17.14
CA SER A 85 7.45 -6.74 17.72
C SER A 85 6.20 -6.92 16.86
N ASN A 86 5.61 -5.82 16.39
CA ASN A 86 4.44 -5.84 15.49
C ASN A 86 4.79 -6.52 14.17
N VAL A 87 5.94 -6.19 13.59
CA VAL A 87 6.42 -6.82 12.35
C VAL A 87 6.60 -8.32 12.53
N ARG A 88 7.24 -8.78 13.61
CA ARG A 88 7.40 -10.22 13.90
C ARG A 88 6.05 -10.92 14.04
N ARG A 89 5.10 -10.30 14.74
CA ARG A 89 3.73 -10.81 14.85
C ARG A 89 3.08 -10.95 13.47
N CYS A 90 3.18 -9.93 12.62
CA CYS A 90 2.63 -9.98 11.26
C CYS A 90 3.30 -11.06 10.42
N LEU A 91 4.63 -11.17 10.45
CA LEU A 91 5.37 -12.21 9.72
C LEU A 91 4.93 -13.62 10.14
N ASN A 92 4.78 -13.87 11.44
CA ASN A 92 4.31 -15.18 11.93
C ASN A 92 2.93 -15.53 11.37
N VAL A 93 2.00 -14.56 11.36
CA VAL A 93 0.68 -14.77 10.77
C VAL A 93 0.81 -15.04 9.27
N LEU A 94 1.52 -14.18 8.53
CA LEU A 94 1.65 -14.31 7.07
C LEU A 94 2.32 -15.63 6.66
N ILE A 95 3.23 -16.14 7.48
CA ILE A 95 3.81 -17.48 7.31
C ILE A 95 2.76 -18.56 7.55
N SER A 96 1.96 -18.47 8.63
CA SER A 96 0.91 -19.46 8.92
C SER A 96 -0.17 -19.50 7.84
N GLU A 97 -0.44 -18.38 7.18
CA GLU A 97 -1.40 -18.26 6.07
C GLU A 97 -0.78 -18.58 4.71
N GLY A 98 0.51 -18.93 4.67
CA GLY A 98 1.25 -19.29 3.46
C GLY A 98 1.50 -18.11 2.50
N VAL A 99 1.29 -16.86 2.93
CA VAL A 99 1.50 -15.66 2.09
C VAL A 99 2.99 -15.34 1.94
N VAL A 100 3.75 -15.59 3.00
CA VAL A 100 5.18 -15.31 3.13
C VAL A 100 5.88 -16.60 3.57
N ARG A 101 7.09 -16.83 3.10
CA ARG A 101 7.94 -17.94 3.54
C ARG A 101 9.22 -17.43 4.20
N LYS A 102 9.69 -18.19 5.18
CA LYS A 102 10.99 -17.98 5.81
C LYS A 102 12.06 -18.73 5.01
N VAL A 103 13.12 -18.04 4.59
CA VAL A 103 14.16 -18.63 3.71
C VAL A 103 15.50 -18.87 4.42
N ASN A 104 15.77 -18.16 5.51
CA ASN A 104 16.91 -18.40 6.40
C ASN A 104 16.55 -17.96 7.82
N GLU A 105 17.51 -17.88 8.75
CA GLU A 105 17.26 -17.57 10.17
C GLU A 105 16.41 -16.31 10.38
N HIS A 106 16.57 -15.30 9.53
CA HIS A 106 15.93 -13.99 9.68
C HIS A 106 15.21 -13.46 8.44
N GLY A 107 15.46 -14.04 7.27
CA GLY A 107 14.99 -13.57 5.98
C GLY A 107 13.66 -14.15 5.56
N HIS A 108 12.83 -13.31 4.94
CA HIS A 108 11.48 -13.62 4.48
C HIS A 108 11.30 -13.17 3.03
N THR A 109 10.58 -13.97 2.25
CA THR A 109 10.18 -13.66 0.87
C THR A 109 8.69 -13.97 0.70
N GLY A 110 8.06 -13.40 -0.32
CA GLY A 110 6.71 -13.78 -0.71
C GLY A 110 6.68 -15.24 -1.17
N GLU A 111 5.57 -15.91 -0.90
CA GLU A 111 5.33 -17.25 -1.43
C GLU A 111 4.78 -17.15 -2.86
N LEU A 112 5.41 -17.88 -3.79
CA LEU A 112 5.05 -17.86 -5.21
C LEU A 112 3.87 -18.78 -5.49
N ASP A 113 3.78 -19.93 -4.81
CA ASP A 113 2.64 -20.85 -4.97
C ASP A 113 1.33 -20.22 -4.47
N TRP A 114 1.42 -19.44 -3.40
CA TRP A 114 0.31 -18.65 -2.90
C TRP A 114 -0.16 -17.59 -3.92
N LEU A 115 0.78 -16.97 -4.63
CA LEU A 115 0.47 -15.99 -5.68
C LEU A 115 -0.14 -16.70 -6.90
N ALA A 116 0.47 -17.81 -7.34
CA ALA A 116 0.02 -18.57 -8.50
C ALA A 116 -1.41 -19.09 -8.33
N SER A 117 -1.76 -19.59 -7.13
CA SER A 117 -3.13 -20.02 -6.80
C SER A 117 -4.16 -18.89 -6.76
N ARG A 118 -3.73 -17.63 -6.86
CA ARG A 118 -4.58 -16.43 -6.75
C ARG A 118 -4.43 -15.47 -7.93
N ILE A 119 -3.90 -15.95 -9.06
CA ILE A 119 -3.68 -15.12 -10.25
C ILE A 119 -4.95 -14.40 -10.72
N ASP A 120 -6.10 -15.08 -10.61
CA ASP A 120 -7.42 -14.57 -10.98
C ASP A 120 -8.28 -14.18 -9.77
N ALA A 121 -7.65 -13.93 -8.61
CA ALA A 121 -8.41 -13.62 -7.41
C ALA A 121 -9.26 -12.37 -7.61
N GLU A 122 -10.57 -12.49 -7.30
CA GLU A 122 -11.56 -11.45 -7.56
C GLU A 122 -11.17 -10.10 -6.93
N TYR A 123 -10.56 -10.13 -5.75
CA TYR A 123 -10.08 -8.91 -5.10
C TYR A 123 -9.02 -8.18 -5.93
N PHE A 124 -8.14 -8.93 -6.62
CA PHE A 124 -7.06 -8.35 -7.40
C PHE A 124 -7.59 -7.74 -8.71
N VAL A 125 -8.58 -8.38 -9.33
CA VAL A 125 -9.31 -7.82 -10.47
C VAL A 125 -9.96 -6.48 -10.10
N LYS A 126 -10.62 -6.41 -8.94
CA LYS A 126 -11.21 -5.15 -8.41
C LYS A 126 -10.17 -4.06 -8.20
N ILE A 127 -9.01 -4.40 -7.63
CA ILE A 127 -7.90 -3.46 -7.43
C ILE A 127 -7.40 -2.92 -8.77
N ARG A 128 -7.14 -3.79 -9.76
CA ARG A 128 -6.69 -3.36 -11.09
C ARG A 128 -7.68 -2.43 -11.77
N GLY A 129 -8.97 -2.77 -11.73
CA GLY A 129 -10.03 -1.92 -12.27
C GLY A 129 -10.08 -0.54 -11.61
N ALA A 130 -9.97 -0.48 -10.27
CA ALA A 130 -9.95 0.78 -9.54
C ALA A 130 -8.74 1.66 -9.90
N ILE A 131 -7.56 1.07 -10.09
CA ILE A 131 -6.34 1.79 -10.50
C ILE A 131 -6.51 2.39 -11.90
N ILE A 132 -7.03 1.62 -12.86
CA ILE A 132 -7.23 2.08 -14.24
C ILE A 132 -8.24 3.24 -14.25
N ALA A 133 -9.39 3.08 -13.60
CA ALA A 133 -10.40 4.11 -13.52
C ALA A 133 -9.86 5.41 -12.90
N ALA A 134 -9.13 5.31 -11.78
CA ALA A 134 -8.53 6.48 -11.14
C ALA A 134 -7.49 7.17 -12.04
N ALA A 135 -6.69 6.40 -12.78
CA ALA A 135 -5.73 6.96 -13.73
C ALA A 135 -6.42 7.70 -14.89
N ASP A 136 -7.51 7.15 -15.42
CA ASP A 136 -8.27 7.77 -16.50
C ASP A 136 -8.98 9.04 -16.04
N GLU A 137 -9.55 9.04 -14.83
CA GLU A 137 -10.13 10.24 -14.22
C GLU A 137 -9.09 11.36 -14.00
N LEU A 138 -7.87 11.01 -13.54
CA LEU A 138 -6.80 11.99 -13.36
C LEU A 138 -6.34 12.59 -14.69
N LYS A 139 -6.18 11.75 -15.73
CA LYS A 139 -5.84 12.24 -17.09
C LYS A 139 -6.90 13.18 -17.64
N ALA A 140 -8.19 12.86 -17.45
CA ALA A 140 -9.28 13.71 -17.88
C ALA A 140 -9.28 15.07 -17.17
N LEU A 141 -8.91 15.12 -15.88
CA LEU A 141 -8.72 16.38 -15.15
C LEU A 141 -7.51 17.19 -15.62
N ASP A 142 -6.49 16.54 -16.17
CA ASP A 142 -5.31 17.24 -16.71
C ASP A 142 -5.51 17.76 -18.12
N ALA A 143 -6.43 17.17 -18.87
CA ALA A 143 -6.85 17.64 -20.19
C ALA A 143 -7.92 18.76 -20.14
N ALA A 144 -8.51 19.03 -18.98
CA ALA A 144 -9.53 20.05 -18.74
C ALA A 144 -8.94 21.32 -18.13
#